data_AF-A0AAC9LJP0-F1
#
_entry.id   AF-A0AAC9LJP0-F1
#
_cell.length_a   1.000
_cell.length_b   1.000
_cell.length_c   1.000
_cell.angle_alpha   90.00
_cell.angle_beta   90.00
_cell.angle_gamma   90.00
#
_symmetry.space_group_name_H-M   'P 1'
#
loop_
_entity.id
_entity.type
_entity.pdbx_description
1 polymer ?
#
loop_
_entity_poly.entity_id
_entity_poly.type
_entity_poly.pdbx_seq_one_letter_code
_entity_poly.pdbx_strand_id
1 'polypeptide(L)'
;MTGTLISLISIVIGIIAANVFGYLNKKYTFGFKGNTLIGVFGSILIIKIFGRLGFNPWFIMNNGDFNGILLIINIIFSAIGGILGLIIFKSVYKKLNK
;
A
#
# COMPACT_ATOMS: atom_id res chain seq x y z
N MET A 1 -2.98 -0.43 20.89
CA MET A 1 -1.66 -0.72 20.25
C MET A 1 -1.72 -1.79 19.15
N THR A 2 -2.83 -2.49 18.95
CA THR A 2 -2.95 -3.51 17.89
C THR A 2 -3.17 -2.91 16.50
N GLY A 3 -3.88 -1.78 16.40
CA GLY A 3 -4.07 -1.07 15.13
C GLY A 3 -2.78 -0.59 14.45
N THR A 4 -1.75 -0.24 15.24
CA THR A 4 -0.43 0.16 14.72
C THR A 4 0.33 -1.02 14.12
N LEU A 5 0.24 -2.21 14.73
CA LEU A 5 0.82 -3.45 14.18
C LEU A 5 0.16 -3.83 12.85
N ILE A 6 -1.17 -3.74 12.78
CA ILE A 6 -1.92 -4.00 11.55
C ILE A 6 -1.48 -3.03 10.45
N SER A 7 -1.34 -1.74 10.77
CA SER A 7 -0.85 -0.74 9.82
C SER A 7 0.57 -1.06 9.32
N LEU A 8 1.48 -1.50 10.19
CA LEU A 8 2.84 -1.87 9.82
C LEU A 8 2.86 -3.09 8.89
N ILE A 9 2.09 -4.14 9.21
CA ILE A 9 1.95 -5.34 8.37
C ILE A 9 1.45 -4.95 6.99
N SER A 10 0.41 -4.12 6.93
CA SER A 10 -0.12 -3.64 5.66
C SER A 10 0.92 -2.87 4.86
N ILE A 11 1.71 -1.99 5.48
CA ILE A 11 2.78 -1.26 4.79
C ILE A 11 3.86 -2.22 4.25
N VAL A 12 4.26 -3.23 5.02
CA VAL A 12 5.23 -4.25 4.56
C VAL A 12 4.71 -4.98 3.33
N ILE A 13 3.44 -5.37 3.31
CA ILE A 13 2.80 -5.99 2.15
C ILE A 13 2.81 -5.04 0.95
N GLY A 14 2.55 -3.75 1.19
CA GLY A 14 2.65 -2.69 0.20
C GLY A 14 4.03 -2.59 -0.47
N ILE A 15 5.08 -2.62 0.36
CA ILE A 15 6.48 -2.63 -0.09
C ILE A 15 6.77 -3.87 -0.94
N ILE A 16 6.34 -5.05 -0.49
CA ILE A 16 6.54 -6.32 -1.20
C ILE A 16 5.83 -6.26 -2.56
N ALA A 17 4.57 -5.84 -2.58
CA ALA A 17 3.77 -5.73 -3.81
C ALA A 17 4.41 -4.76 -4.81
N ALA A 18 4.87 -3.59 -4.36
CA ALA A 18 5.55 -2.61 -5.20
C ALA A 18 6.86 -3.15 -5.77
N ASN A 19 7.69 -3.81 -4.96
CA ASN A 19 8.95 -4.39 -5.43
C ASN A 19 8.74 -5.55 -6.40
N VAL A 20 7.82 -6.47 -6.10
CA VAL A 20 7.48 -7.61 -6.98
C VAL A 20 6.93 -7.09 -8.30
N PHE A 21 6.00 -6.12 -8.27
CA PHE A 21 5.45 -5.53 -9.49
C PHE A 21 6.50 -4.79 -10.30
N GLY A 22 7.38 -4.02 -9.66
CA GLY A 22 8.49 -3.34 -10.32
C GLY A 22 9.54 -4.30 -10.90
N TYR A 23 9.71 -5.48 -10.30
CA TYR A 23 10.57 -6.55 -10.82
C TYR A 23 9.98 -7.21 -12.06
N LEU A 24 8.68 -7.54 -12.03
CA LEU A 24 7.96 -8.11 -13.18
C LEU A 24 7.81 -7.10 -14.32
N ASN A 25 7.52 -5.84 -13.99
CA ASN A 25 7.29 -4.78 -14.97
C ASN A 25 8.42 -3.73 -14.95
N LYS A 26 9.55 -4.09 -15.58
CA LYS A 26 10.72 -3.21 -15.73
C LYS A 26 10.40 -1.82 -16.33
N LYS A 27 9.29 -1.67 -17.05
CA LYS A 27 8.81 -0.38 -17.58
C LYS A 27 8.45 0.63 -16.48
N TYR A 28 7.98 0.16 -15.32
CA TYR A 28 7.50 1.00 -14.22
C TYR A 28 8.49 1.13 -13.06
N THR A 29 9.55 0.32 -13.03
CA THR A 29 10.53 0.33 -11.93
C THR A 29 11.28 1.66 -11.77
N PHE A 30 11.59 1.98 -10.51
CA PHE A 30 12.50 3.04 -10.08
C PHE A 30 13.70 2.47 -9.29
N GLY A 31 13.97 1.16 -9.44
CA GLY A 31 14.96 0.42 -8.66
C GLY A 31 14.46 0.08 -7.25
N PHE A 32 15.25 -0.68 -6.48
CA PHE A 32 14.83 -1.23 -5.18
C PHE A 32 14.44 -0.13 -4.17
N LYS A 33 15.29 0.89 -4.00
CA LYS A 33 15.04 2.00 -3.07
C LYS A 33 13.81 2.82 -3.49
N GLY A 34 13.68 3.13 -4.78
CA GLY A 34 12.55 3.89 -5.32
C GLY A 34 11.22 3.14 -5.20
N ASN A 35 11.20 1.86 -5.58
CA ASN A 35 10.01 1.01 -5.46
C ASN A 35 9.58 0.84 -3.99
N THR A 36 10.53 0.74 -3.07
CA THR A 36 10.24 0.65 -1.62
C THR A 36 9.61 1.94 -1.09
N LEU A 37 10.18 3.11 -1.42
CA LEU A 37 9.60 4.41 -1.04
C LEU A 37 8.18 4.57 -1.60
N ILE A 38 7.99 4.27 -2.88
CA ILE A 38 6.68 4.36 -3.53
C ILE A 38 5.70 3.34 -2.93
N GLY A 39 6.17 2.15 -2.58
CA GLY A 39 5.37 1.14 -1.88
C GLY A 39 4.87 1.64 -0.52
N VAL A 40 5.76 2.20 0.31
CA VAL A 40 5.37 2.78 1.60
C VAL A 40 4.32 3.87 1.42
N PHE A 41 4.60 4.88 0.60
CA PHE A 41 3.72 6.04 0.46
C PHE A 41 2.42 5.71 -0.29
N GLY A 42 2.49 4.88 -1.33
CA GLY A 42 1.32 4.46 -2.10
C GLY A 42 0.33 3.66 -1.25
N SER A 43 0.84 2.73 -0.44
CA SER A 43 0.03 1.96 0.49
C SER A 43 -0.58 2.81 1.60
N ILE A 44 0.20 3.71 2.22
CA ILE A 44 -0.33 4.61 3.26
C ILE A 44 -1.44 5.50 2.70
N LEU A 45 -1.25 6.05 1.51
CA LEU A 45 -2.23 6.93 0.87
C LEU A 45 -3.57 6.20 0.67
N ILE A 46 -3.54 5.00 0.09
CA ILE A 46 -4.74 4.19 -0.13
C ILE A 46 -5.39 3.78 1.19
N ILE A 47 -4.62 3.25 2.14
CA ILE A 47 -5.16 2.88 3.46
C ILE A 47 -5.82 4.08 4.15
N LYS A 48 -5.28 5.29 3.99
CA LYS A 48 -5.84 6.49 4.61
C LYS A 48 -7.12 6.98 3.92
N ILE A 49 -7.21 6.87 2.59
CA ILE A 49 -8.44 7.16 1.83
C ILE A 49 -9.54 6.17 2.21
N PHE A 50 -9.26 4.87 2.13
CA PHE A 50 -10.23 3.83 2.45
C PHE A 50 -10.52 3.72 3.94
N GLY A 51 -9.58 4.12 4.81
CA GLY A 51 -9.79 4.23 6.24
C GLY A 51 -10.88 5.23 6.62
N ARG A 52 -11.14 6.26 5.78
CA ARG A 52 -12.27 7.18 5.96
C ARG A 52 -13.62 6.58 5.53
N LEU A 53 -13.61 5.51 4.72
CA LEU A 53 -14.79 4.76 4.32
C LEU A 53 -15.15 3.64 5.31
N GLY A 54 -14.49 3.58 6.48
CA GLY A 54 -14.72 2.56 7.51
C GLY A 54 -13.70 1.42 7.53
N PHE A 55 -12.74 1.36 6.60
CA PHE A 55 -11.72 0.31 6.53
C PHE A 55 -10.43 0.65 7.30
N ASN A 56 -10.56 1.31 8.45
CA ASN A 56 -9.42 1.71 9.29
C ASN A 56 -8.91 0.51 10.09
N PRO A 57 -7.59 0.35 10.29
CA PRO A 57 -7.02 -0.59 11.26
C PRO A 57 -7.67 -0.60 12.64
N TRP A 58 -8.23 0.53 13.09
CA TRP A 58 -8.97 0.61 14.35
C TRP A 58 -10.35 -0.07 14.30
N PHE A 59 -11.00 -0.14 13.14
CA PHE A 59 -12.26 -0.88 12.98
C PHE A 59 -12.04 -2.39 12.83
N ILE A 60 -10.82 -2.84 12.46
CA ILE A 60 -10.44 -4.26 12.43
C ILE A 60 -10.45 -4.87 13.83
N MET A 61 -10.13 -4.05 14.83
CA MET A 61 -10.05 -4.45 16.23
C MET A 61 -11.10 -3.69 17.03
N ASN A 62 -12.35 -4.15 16.97
CA ASN A 62 -13.45 -3.53 17.70
C ASN A 62 -13.69 -4.31 19.00
N ASN A 63 -13.41 -3.70 20.15
CA ASN A 63 -13.69 -4.26 21.49
C ASN A 63 -13.25 -5.72 21.74
N GLY A 64 -12.12 -6.15 21.15
CA GLY A 64 -11.55 -7.49 21.37
C GLY A 64 -11.95 -8.54 20.34
N ASP A 65 -12.92 -8.25 19.48
CA ASP A 65 -13.26 -9.11 18.33
C ASP A 65 -12.39 -8.74 17.12
N PHE A 66 -11.73 -9.76 16.57
CA PHE A 66 -10.88 -9.64 15.39
C PHE A 66 -11.69 -9.90 14.13
N ASN A 67 -11.86 -8.88 13.29
CA ASN A 67 -12.52 -9.06 12.01
C ASN A 67 -11.49 -9.36 10.90
N GLY A 68 -11.25 -10.65 10.66
CA GLY A 68 -10.32 -11.13 9.64
C GLY A 68 -10.66 -10.69 8.22
N ILE A 69 -11.94 -10.45 7.91
CA ILE A 69 -12.37 -9.97 6.59
C ILE A 69 -11.85 -8.55 6.35
N LEU A 70 -12.00 -7.64 7.33
CA LEU A 70 -11.46 -6.29 7.20
C LEU A 70 -9.92 -6.28 7.10
N LEU A 71 -9.24 -7.23 7.77
CA LEU A 71 -7.79 -7.36 7.64
C LEU A 71 -7.37 -7.80 6.23
N ILE A 72 -8.03 -8.80 5.65
CA ILE A 72 -7.77 -9.24 4.27
C ILE A 72 -8.01 -8.10 3.29
N ILE A 73 -9.11 -7.36 3.46
CA ILE A 73 -9.42 -6.19 2.63
C ILE A 73 -8.32 -5.13 2.75
N ASN A 74 -7.88 -4.80 3.97
CA ASN A 74 -6.83 -3.82 4.20
C ASN A 74 -5.50 -4.21 3.53
N ILE A 75 -5.14 -5.50 3.60
CA ILE A 75 -3.97 -6.09 2.95
C ILE A 75 -4.05 -5.97 1.42
N ILE A 76 -5.20 -6.31 0.83
CA ILE A 76 -5.43 -6.20 -0.62
C ILE A 76 -5.32 -4.75 -1.07
N PHE A 77 -5.99 -3.83 -0.37
CA PHE A 77 -5.90 -2.40 -0.67
C PHE A 77 -4.48 -1.86 -0.53
N SER A 78 -3.73 -2.31 0.48
CA SER A 78 -2.34 -1.93 0.63
C SER A 78 -1.48 -2.37 -0.54
N ALA A 79 -1.63 -3.62 -0.98
CA ALA A 79 -0.90 -4.16 -2.13
C ALA A 79 -1.25 -3.39 -3.42
N ILE A 80 -2.55 -3.16 -3.65
CA ILE A 80 -3.03 -2.35 -4.78
C ILE A 80 -2.45 -0.93 -4.71
N GLY A 81 -2.39 -0.33 -3.52
CA GLY A 81 -1.84 1.01 -3.35
C GLY A 81 -0.34 1.11 -3.63
N GLY A 82 0.44 0.11 -3.26
CA GLY A 82 1.86 0.05 -3.62
C GLY A 82 2.06 -0.06 -5.14
N ILE A 83 1.25 -0.88 -5.81
CA ILE A 83 1.30 -1.07 -7.27
C ILE A 83 0.83 0.18 -8.02
N LEU A 84 -0.32 0.72 -7.66
CA LEU A 84 -0.87 1.94 -8.26
C LEU A 84 0.05 3.13 -8.06
N GLY A 85 0.67 3.24 -6.86
CA GLY A 85 1.69 4.25 -6.58
C GLY A 85 2.79 4.22 -7.63
N LEU A 86 3.32 3.03 -7.94
CA LEU A 86 4.37 2.84 -8.95
C LEU A 86 3.95 3.30 -10.35
N ILE A 87 2.73 2.93 -10.77
CA ILE A 87 2.19 3.30 -12.08
C ILE A 87 2.00 4.81 -12.19
N ILE A 88 1.38 5.43 -11.18
CA ILE A 88 1.10 6.87 -11.13
C ILE A 88 2.41 7.66 -11.12
N PHE A 89 3.35 7.34 -10.23
CA PHE A 89 4.64 8.03 -10.15
C PHE A 89 5.42 7.93 -11.46
N LYS A 90 5.41 6.77 -12.13
CA LYS A 90 6.07 6.63 -13.44
C LYS A 90 5.40 7.46 -14.52
N SER A 91 4.08 7.53 -14.52
CA SER A 91 3.31 8.36 -15.46
C SER A 91 3.64 9.84 -15.29
N VAL A 92 3.65 10.33 -14.04
CA VAL A 92 4.02 11.70 -13.69
C VAL A 92 5.48 11.99 -14.08
N TYR A 93 6.41 11.11 -13.73
CA TYR A 93 7.83 11.25 -14.08
C TYR A 93 8.05 11.39 -15.59
N LYS A 94 7.35 10.59 -16.41
CA LYS A 94 7.44 10.68 -17.88
C LYS A 94 6.85 11.96 -18.44
N LYS A 95 5.83 12.54 -17.80
CA LYS A 95 5.24 13.81 -18.22
C LYS A 95 6.10 15.01 -17.83
N LEU A 96 6.82 14.93 -16.71
CA LEU A 96 7.71 16.01 -16.24
C LEU A 96 9.06 16.03 -16.95
N ASN A 97 9.57 14.87 -17.38
CA ASN A 97 10.80 14.76 -18.18
C ASN A 97 10.56 14.96 -19.69
N LYS A 98 9.42 15.52 -20.07
CA LYS A 98 9.05 15.83 -21.44
C LYS A 98 8.81 17.33 -21.56
#